data_AF-A0A842PC13-F1
#
_entry.id   AF-A0A842PC13-F1
#
_cell.length_a   1.000
_cell.length_b   1.000
_cell.length_c   1.000
_cell.angle_alpha   90.00
_cell.angle_beta   90.00
_cell.angle_gamma   90.00
#
_symmetry.space_group_name_H-M   'P 1'
#
loop_
_entity.id
_entity.type
_entity.pdbx_description
1 polymer ?
#
loop_
_entity_poly.entity_id
_entity_poly.type
_entity_poly.pdbx_seq_one_letter_code
_entity_poly.pdbx_strand_id
1 'polypeptide(L)'
;MGDEDKPAPLRQEILDKIAALVTAAFGLVAALAWNDAIKAVFKEIFGTADAVGPMLIYAIMVTIIAVILTIIVARAAAKAKNV
;
A
#
# COMPACT_ATOMS: atom_id res chain seq x y z
N MET A 1 25.51 1.47 -30.68
CA MET A 1 24.06 1.22 -30.60
C MET A 1 23.90 -0.29 -30.72
N GLY A 2 23.76 -1.02 -29.62
CA GLY A 2 23.87 -2.48 -29.67
C GLY A 2 23.44 -3.23 -28.43
N ASP A 3 22.64 -2.62 -27.55
CA ASP A 3 22.00 -3.32 -26.42
C ASP A 3 20.48 -3.40 -26.65
N GLU A 4 20.09 -3.64 -27.91
CA GLU A 4 18.69 -3.85 -28.28
C GLU A 4 18.31 -5.32 -27.99
N ASP A 5 17.37 -5.49 -27.06
CA ASP A 5 16.41 -6.58 -26.98
C ASP A 5 16.94 -8.02 -26.96
N LYS A 6 17.59 -8.42 -25.85
CA LYS A 6 17.54 -9.83 -25.44
C LYS A 6 16.23 -10.05 -24.68
N PRO A 7 15.28 -10.86 -25.18
CA PRO A 7 14.10 -11.19 -24.39
C PRO A 7 14.57 -11.73 -23.05
N ALA A 8 14.03 -11.19 -21.96
CA ALA A 8 14.29 -11.74 -20.64
C ALA A 8 14.04 -13.25 -20.73
N PRO A 9 14.94 -14.10 -20.21
CA PRO A 9 14.72 -15.54 -20.27
C PRO A 9 13.32 -15.82 -19.71
N LEU A 10 12.48 -16.59 -20.40
CA LEU A 10 11.06 -16.82 -20.06
C LEU A 10 10.81 -17.00 -18.55
N ARG A 11 11.75 -17.65 -17.86
CA ARG A 11 11.76 -17.80 -16.39
C ARG A 11 11.72 -16.48 -15.62
N GLN A 12 12.51 -15.48 -16.03
CA GLN A 12 12.55 -14.15 -15.41
C GLN A 12 11.23 -13.41 -15.60
N GLU A 13 10.66 -13.43 -16.81
CA GLU A 13 9.36 -12.80 -17.04
C GLU A 13 8.25 -13.45 -16.18
N ILE A 14 8.25 -14.78 -16.08
CA ILE A 14 7.32 -15.51 -15.19
C ILE A 14 7.51 -15.08 -13.73
N LEU A 15 8.75 -14.99 -13.26
CA LEU A 15 9.05 -14.56 -11.88
C LEU A 15 8.59 -13.13 -11.62
N ASP A 16 8.79 -12.20 -12.56
CA ASP A 16 8.36 -10.81 -12.43
C ASP A 16 6.83 -10.70 -12.34
N LYS A 17 6.10 -11.46 -13.17
CA LYS A 17 4.63 -11.49 -13.12
C LYS A 17 4.12 -12.12 -11.82
N ILE A 18 4.73 -13.21 -11.37
CA ILE A 18 4.37 -13.83 -10.09
C ILE A 18 4.64 -12.87 -8.93
N ALA A 19 5.80 -12.21 -8.92
CA ALA A 19 6.14 -11.22 -7.90
C ALA A 19 5.09 -10.09 -7.86
N ALA A 20 4.72 -9.54 -9.02
CA ALA A 20 3.68 -8.51 -9.10
C ALA A 20 2.32 -8.99 -8.57
N LEU A 21 1.88 -10.20 -8.94
CA LEU A 21 0.63 -10.79 -8.47
C LEU A 21 0.65 -11.03 -6.95
N VAL A 22 1.76 -11.57 -6.43
CA VAL A 22 1.96 -11.81 -5.00
C VAL A 22 1.94 -10.48 -4.24
N THR A 23 2.72 -9.49 -4.69
CA THR A 23 2.73 -8.16 -4.07
C THR A 23 1.35 -7.51 -4.06
N ALA A 24 0.58 -7.62 -5.16
CA ALA A 24 -0.78 -7.10 -5.22
C ALA A 24 -1.73 -7.82 -4.24
N ALA A 25 -1.69 -9.15 -4.22
CA ALA A 25 -2.52 -9.96 -3.32
C ALA A 25 -2.22 -9.67 -1.84
N PHE A 26 -0.94 -9.64 -1.45
CA PHE A 26 -0.54 -9.30 -0.09
C PHE A 26 -0.79 -7.84 0.24
N GLY A 27 -0.67 -6.92 -0.72
CA GLY A 27 -1.05 -5.52 -0.55
C GLY A 27 -2.53 -5.36 -0.19
N LEU A 28 -3.41 -6.10 -0.86
CA LEU A 28 -4.84 -6.13 -0.55
C LEU A 28 -5.11 -6.71 0.85
N VAL A 29 -4.50 -7.86 1.17
CA VAL A 29 -4.63 -8.48 2.50
C VAL A 29 -4.16 -7.54 3.60
N ALA A 30 -3.02 -6.87 3.41
CA ALA A 30 -2.50 -5.90 4.36
C ALA A 30 -3.47 -4.71 4.54
N ALA A 31 -3.99 -4.15 3.45
CA ALA A 31 -4.95 -3.05 3.53
C ALA A 31 -6.20 -3.42 4.34
N LEU A 32 -6.74 -4.62 4.15
CA LEU A 32 -7.88 -5.13 4.91
C LEU A 32 -7.53 -5.36 6.38
N ALA A 33 -6.39 -5.99 6.67
CA ALA A 33 -5.96 -6.27 8.03
C ALA A 33 -5.73 -4.99 8.86
N TRP A 34 -5.13 -3.96 8.25
CA TRP A 34 -4.91 -2.67 8.93
C TRP A 34 -6.22 -1.93 9.19
N ASN A 35 -7.20 -1.99 8.28
CA ASN A 35 -8.55 -1.44 8.53
C ASN A 35 -9.20 -2.09 9.75
N ASP A 36 -9.16 -3.42 9.84
CA ASP A 36 -9.78 -4.16 10.93
C ASP A 36 -9.04 -3.95 12.26
N ALA A 37 -7.71 -3.92 12.24
CA ALA A 37 -6.89 -3.64 13.42
C ALA A 37 -7.17 -2.26 14.01
N ILE A 38 -7.25 -1.21 13.17
CA ILE A 38 -7.56 0.13 13.64
C ILE A 38 -8.97 0.16 14.26
N LYS A 39 -9.97 -0.46 13.62
CA LYS A 39 -11.33 -0.54 14.18
C LYS A 39 -11.36 -1.26 15.54
N ALA A 40 -10.59 -2.34 15.70
CA ALA A 40 -10.48 -3.05 16.95
C ALA A 40 -9.87 -2.18 18.06
N VAL A 41 -8.80 -1.46 17.76
CA VAL A 41 -8.19 -0.48 18.70
C VAL A 41 -9.19 0.60 19.10
N PHE A 42 -9.97 1.13 18.15
CA PHE A 42 -10.98 2.13 18.45
C PHE A 42 -12.10 1.58 19.32
N LYS A 43 -12.52 0.34 19.09
CA LYS A 43 -13.51 -0.34 19.94
C LYS A 43 -13.01 -0.49 21.38
N GLU A 44 -11.74 -0.85 21.56
CA GLU A 44 -11.14 -1.00 22.89
C GLU A 44 -11.05 0.34 23.64
N ILE A 45 -10.71 1.42 22.94
CA ILE A 45 -10.52 2.75 23.57
C ILE A 45 -11.87 3.46 23.83
N PHE A 46 -12.82 3.38 22.89
CA PHE A 46 -14.05 4.18 22.90
C PHE A 46 -15.32 3.38 23.20
N GLY A 47 -15.24 2.05 23.32
CA GLY A 47 -16.37 1.16 23.57
C GLY A 47 -17.25 0.92 22.34
N THR A 48 -17.82 2.00 21.77
CA THR A 48 -18.62 1.97 20.54
C THR A 48 -17.85 2.63 19.39
N ALA A 49 -17.22 1.81 18.55
CA ALA A 49 -16.55 2.27 17.34
C ALA A 49 -17.51 2.95 16.34
N ASP A 50 -18.82 2.71 16.49
CA ASP A 50 -19.86 3.22 15.58
C ASP A 50 -20.36 4.63 15.92
N ALA A 51 -19.86 5.22 17.01
CA ALA A 51 -20.17 6.61 17.32
C ALA A 51 -19.45 7.57 16.34
N VAL A 52 -20.13 8.67 16.00
CA VAL A 52 -19.63 9.64 15.00
C VAL A 52 -18.26 10.21 15.37
N GLY A 53 -18.00 10.46 16.66
CA GLY A 53 -16.72 10.98 17.15
C GLY A 53 -15.53 10.04 16.82
N PRO A 54 -15.54 8.78 17.29
CA PRO A 54 -14.56 7.77 16.91
C PRO A 54 -14.39 7.59 15.39
N MET A 55 -15.48 7.59 14.61
CA MET A 55 -15.40 7.49 13.15
C MET A 55 -14.70 8.69 12.49
N LEU A 56 -14.91 9.90 12.99
CA LEU A 56 -14.22 11.10 12.50
C LEU A 56 -12.73 11.08 12.81
N ILE A 57 -12.34 10.65 14.01
CA ILE A 57 -10.93 10.50 14.39
C ILE A 57 -10.26 9.44 13.50
N TYR A 58 -10.93 8.31 13.26
CA TYR A 58 -10.48 7.27 12.34
C TYR A 58 -10.22 7.82 10.93
N ALA A 59 -11.20 8.52 10.36
CA ALA A 59 -11.12 9.06 9.00
C ALA A 59 -9.96 10.06 8.85
N ILE A 60 -9.76 10.94 9.82
CA ILE A 60 -8.67 11.93 9.81
C ILE A 60 -7.31 11.23 9.88
N MET A 61 -7.15 10.28 10.81
CA MET A 61 -5.92 9.50 10.97
C MET A 61 -5.53 8.76 9.69
N VAL A 62 -6.46 8.00 9.12
CA VAL A 62 -6.22 7.24 7.88
C VAL A 62 -5.89 8.17 6.72
N THR A 63 -6.56 9.33 6.63
CA THR A 63 -6.27 10.32 5.59
C THR A 63 -4.87 10.90 5.71
N ILE A 64 -4.43 11.26 6.93
CA ILE A 64 -3.07 11.76 7.17
C ILE A 64 -2.03 10.72 6.73
N ILE A 65 -2.22 9.46 7.15
CA ILE A 65 -1.32 8.36 6.78
C ILE A 65 -1.29 8.18 5.25
N ALA A 66 -2.47 8.17 4.60
CA ALA A 66 -2.57 8.04 3.15
C ALA A 66 -1.80 9.15 2.43
N VAL A 67 -2.00 10.42 2.83
CA VAL A 67 -1.30 11.57 2.23
C VAL A 67 0.22 11.45 2.40
N ILE A 68 0.71 11.10 3.59
CA ILE A 68 2.14 10.91 3.84
C ILE A 68 2.71 9.82 2.93
N LEU A 69 2.05 8.66 2.88
CA LEU A 69 2.49 7.54 2.03
C LEU A 69 2.48 7.92 0.55
N THR A 70 1.45 8.61 0.07
CA THR A 70 1.39 9.10 -1.32
C THR A 70 2.55 10.03 -1.63
N ILE A 71 2.89 10.97 -0.74
CA ILE A 71 4.03 11.88 -0.93
C ILE A 71 5.36 11.11 -0.98
N ILE A 72 5.55 10.12 -0.10
CA ILE A 72 6.76 9.28 -0.08
C ILE A 72 6.91 8.53 -1.41
N VAL A 73 5.84 7.87 -1.87
CA VAL A 73 5.85 7.13 -3.14
C VAL A 73 6.10 8.06 -4.32
N ALA A 74 5.44 9.22 -4.36
CA ALA A 74 5.64 10.22 -5.42
C ALA A 74 7.10 10.71 -5.48
N ARG A 75 7.72 10.96 -4.32
CA ARG A 75 9.13 11.36 -4.24
C ARG A 75 10.07 10.23 -4.67
N ALA A 76 9.81 8.99 -4.25
CA ALA A 76 10.60 7.84 -4.63
C ALA A 76 10.57 7.60 -6.16
N ALA A 77 9.38 7.69 -6.76
CA ALA A 77 9.19 7.56 -8.21
C ALA A 77 9.90 8.69 -8.98
N ALA A 78 9.81 9.93 -8.50
CA ALA A 78 10.51 11.07 -9.10
C ALA A 78 12.04 10.89 -9.04
N LYS A 79 12.58 10.37 -7.93
CA LYS A 79 14.01 10.08 -7.80
C LYS A 79 14.46 8.97 -8.76
N ALA A 80 13.69 7.89 -8.88
CA ALA A 80 14.01 6.77 -9.77
C ALA A 80 14.01 7.16 -11.26
N LYS A 81 13.28 8.21 -11.65
CA LYS A 81 13.29 8.73 -13.03
C LYS A 81 14.48 9.65 -13.33
N ASN A 82 15.16 10.16 -12.30
CA ASN A 82 16.29 11.10 -12.42
C ASN A 82 17.65 10.41 -12.21
N VAL A 83 17.68 9.08 -12.03
CA VAL A 83 18.86 8.22 -11.96
C VAL A 83 18.85 7.32 -13.18
#